data_AF-A0A6J7SH27-F1
#
_entry.id   AF-A0A6J7SH27-F1
#
_cell.length_a   1.000
_cell.length_b   1.000
_cell.length_c   1.000
_cell.angle_alpha   90.00
_cell.angle_beta   90.00
_cell.angle_gamma   90.00
#
_symmetry.space_group_name_H-M   'P 1'
#
loop_
_entity.id
_entity.type
_entity.pdbx_description
1 polymer ?
#
loop_
_entity_poly.entity_id
_entity_poly.type
_entity_poly.pdbx_seq_one_letter_code
_entity_poly.pdbx_strand_id
1 'polypeptide(L)'
;MLGATLDGVPESVAIGLALLGGGSVSVAMVVAVFLSNMPEGMAASVGLRNAGHSRARILWVWAGIVALSVSAAALGYGLLGNASPDVVACIQAFAAGSILAMLANTLMPQAFANGGREVGLVTVFGFILASALATMG
;
A
#
# COMPACT_ATOMS: atom_id res chain seq x y z
N MET A 1 -0.27 3.36 12.96
CA MET A 1 1.01 2.68 13.30
C MET A 1 0.91 1.20 13.01
N LEU A 2 0.02 0.44 13.68
CA LEU A 2 -0.27 -0.95 13.30
C LEU A 2 -0.80 -1.06 11.86
N GLY A 3 -1.82 -0.29 11.50
CA GLY A 3 -2.32 -0.17 10.12
C GLY A 3 -1.49 0.76 9.25
N ALA A 4 -0.17 0.59 9.21
CA ALA A 4 0.70 1.16 8.16
C ALA A 4 1.80 0.13 7.88
N THR A 5 2.31 -0.48 8.96
CA THR A 5 3.15 -1.69 8.90
C THR A 5 2.36 -2.92 8.42
N LEU A 6 1.07 -3.04 8.78
CA LEU A 6 0.20 -4.12 8.32
C LEU A 6 -0.24 -3.97 6.86
N ASP A 7 -0.21 -2.77 6.29
CA ASP A 7 -0.66 -2.51 4.92
C ASP A 7 0.48 -2.61 3.90
N GLY A 8 1.68 -2.16 4.30
CA GLY A 8 2.85 -2.24 3.43
C GLY A 8 3.29 -3.68 3.11
N VAL A 9 3.02 -4.65 3.99
CA VAL A 9 3.39 -6.07 3.76
C VAL A 9 2.53 -6.70 2.64
N PRO A 10 1.18 -6.68 2.70
CA PRO A 10 0.30 -7.08 1.60
C PRO A 10 0.64 -6.40 0.27
N GLU A 11 0.86 -5.09 0.28
CA GLU A 11 1.15 -4.30 -0.93
C GLU A 11 2.52 -4.68 -1.54
N SER A 12 3.53 -4.88 -0.71
CA SER A 12 4.87 -5.32 -1.13
C SER A 12 4.87 -6.74 -1.71
N VAL A 13 4.05 -7.64 -1.15
CA VAL A 13 3.86 -8.99 -1.69
C VAL A 13 3.15 -8.93 -3.04
N ALA A 14 2.12 -8.09 -3.19
CA ALA A 14 1.42 -7.92 -4.47
C ALA A 14 2.34 -7.40 -5.59
N ILE A 15 3.22 -6.43 -5.29
CA ILE A 15 4.22 -5.91 -6.23
C ILE A 15 5.25 -7.00 -6.60
N GLY A 16 5.72 -7.78 -5.61
CA GLY A 16 6.65 -8.89 -5.82
C GLY A 16 6.06 -10.01 -6.69
N LEU A 17 4.77 -10.30 -6.54
CA LEU A 17 4.05 -11.27 -7.38
C LEU A 17 3.75 -10.73 -8.79
N ALA A 18 3.46 -9.43 -8.94
CA ALA A 18 3.26 -8.81 -10.25
C ALA A 18 4.52 -8.91 -11.14
N LEU A 19 5.72 -8.90 -10.52
CA LEU A 19 7.00 -9.13 -11.21
C LEU A 19 7.19 -10.58 -11.70
N LEU A 20 6.56 -11.57 -11.04
CA LEU A 20 6.67 -12.99 -11.40
C LEU A 20 5.82 -13.38 -12.62
N GLY A 21 4.76 -12.64 -12.92
CA GLY A 21 3.84 -12.91 -14.04
C GLY A 21 4.42 -12.65 -15.43
N GLY A 22 5.69 -12.27 -15.56
CA GLY A 22 6.35 -11.98 -16.85
C GLY A 22 5.95 -10.66 -17.52
N GLY A 23 5.03 -9.90 -16.92
CA GLY A 23 4.69 -8.54 -17.33
C GLY A 23 5.63 -7.52 -16.70
N SER A 24 6.01 -6.49 -17.46
CA SER A 24 6.61 -5.29 -16.87
C SER A 24 5.66 -4.73 -15.82
N VAL A 25 6.13 -4.49 -14.58
CA VAL A 25 5.34 -3.71 -13.62
C VAL A 25 4.98 -2.41 -14.31
N SER A 26 3.67 -2.17 -14.49
CA SER A 26 3.24 -0.99 -15.22
C SER A 26 3.74 0.23 -14.46
N VAL A 27 4.36 1.17 -15.18
CA VAL A 27 4.81 2.44 -14.58
C VAL A 27 3.63 3.13 -13.87
N ALA A 28 2.43 2.94 -14.40
CA ALA A 28 1.17 3.35 -13.78
C ALA A 28 0.97 2.76 -12.37
N MET A 29 1.19 1.46 -12.16
CA MET A 29 1.09 0.81 -10.84
C MET A 29 2.10 1.41 -9.85
N VAL A 30 3.37 1.57 -10.25
CA VAL A 30 4.41 2.13 -9.38
C VAL A 30 4.07 3.56 -8.98
N VAL A 31 3.64 4.37 -9.95
CA VAL A 31 3.25 5.77 -9.74
C VAL A 31 2.01 5.85 -8.84
N ALA A 32 1.01 4.99 -9.05
CA ALA A 32 -0.20 4.96 -8.23
C ALA A 32 0.11 4.58 -6.77
N VAL A 33 0.92 3.54 -6.55
CA VAL A 33 1.39 3.11 -5.23
C VAL A 33 2.16 4.23 -4.54
N PHE A 34 3.08 4.88 -5.26
CA PHE A 34 3.86 6.00 -4.72
C PHE A 34 2.97 7.18 -4.32
N LEU A 35 2.02 7.57 -5.18
CA LEU A 35 1.10 8.67 -4.92
C LEU A 35 0.15 8.38 -3.76
N SER A 36 -0.22 7.11 -3.53
CA SER A 36 -1.04 6.70 -2.38
C SER A 36 -0.24 6.68 -1.07
N ASN A 37 0.97 6.13 -1.10
CA ASN A 37 1.82 6.00 0.09
C ASN A 37 2.41 7.34 0.57
N MET A 38 2.56 8.34 -0.31
CA MET A 38 3.16 9.62 0.05
C MET A 38 2.30 10.43 1.06
N PRO A 39 0.98 10.67 0.84
CA PRO A 39 0.08 11.26 1.82
C PRO A 39 0.04 10.51 3.15
N GLU A 40 -0.01 9.18 3.07
CA GLU A 40 -0.11 8.29 4.23
C GLU A 40 1.16 8.35 5.09
N GLY A 41 2.33 8.37 4.43
CA GLY A 41 3.61 8.52 5.08
C GLY A 41 3.80 9.88 5.74
N MET A 42 3.30 10.95 5.12
CA MET A 42 3.26 12.28 5.72
C MET A 42 2.31 12.32 6.93
N ALA A 43 1.10 11.80 6.81
CA ALA A 43 0.11 11.77 7.89
C ALA A 43 0.62 10.98 9.11
N ALA A 44 1.21 9.80 8.88
CA ALA A 44 1.79 8.98 9.94
C ALA A 44 3.00 9.66 10.61
N SER A 45 3.85 10.34 9.83
CA SER A 45 5.00 11.09 10.35
C SER A 45 4.58 12.31 11.18
N VAL A 46 3.55 13.03 10.73
CA VAL A 46 2.96 14.14 11.49
C VAL A 46 2.33 13.63 12.79
N GLY A 47 1.61 12.50 12.75
CA GLY A 47 1.05 11.86 13.93
C GLY A 47 2.13 11.49 14.98
N LEU A 48 3.22 10.87 14.55
CA LEU A 48 4.36 10.56 15.43
C LEU A 48 4.99 11.81 16.04
N ARG A 49 5.15 12.86 15.25
CA ARG A 49 5.72 14.13 15.71
C ARG A 49 4.80 14.82 16.71
N ASN A 50 3.49 14.80 16.49
CA ASN A 50 2.49 15.32 17.42
C ASN A 50 2.41 14.51 18.72
N ALA A 51 2.71 13.20 18.65
CA ALA A 51 2.88 12.34 19.82
C ALA A 51 4.22 12.54 20.57
N GLY A 52 5.03 13.53 20.18
CA GLY A 52 6.27 13.90 20.86
C GLY A 52 7.49 13.07 20.47
N HIS A 53 7.43 12.25 19.41
CA HIS A 53 8.59 11.49 18.96
C HIS A 53 9.62 12.36 18.22
N SER A 54 10.91 12.07 18.44
CA SER A 54 12.02 12.73 17.77
C SER A 54 12.10 12.35 16.29
N ARG A 55 12.59 13.27 15.45
CA ARG A 55 12.79 13.03 14.00
C ARG A 55 13.61 11.77 13.72
N ALA A 56 14.64 11.51 14.54
CA ALA A 56 15.47 10.31 14.41
C ALA A 56 14.67 9.02 14.64
N ARG A 57 13.77 8.99 15.64
CA ARG A 57 12.90 7.83 15.86
C ARG A 57 11.93 7.63 14.69
N ILE A 58 11.37 8.71 14.14
CA ILE A 58 10.47 8.63 12.97
C ILE A 58 11.20 8.02 11.77
N LEU A 59 12.42 8.48 11.49
CA LEU A 59 13.25 7.95 10.40
C LEU A 59 13.61 6.46 10.62
N TRP A 60 13.93 6.06 11.85
CA TRP A 60 14.20 4.65 12.16
C TRP A 60 13.00 3.74 11.97
N VAL A 61 11.80 4.22 12.33
CA VAL A 61 10.56 3.47 12.08
C VAL A 61 10.34 3.30 10.58
N TRP A 62 10.51 4.35 9.77
CA TRP A 62 10.39 4.26 8.31
C TRP A 62 11.44 3.35 7.69
N ALA A 63 12.68 3.42 8.13
CA ALA A 63 13.73 2.52 7.68
C ALA A 63 13.39 1.05 7.98
N GLY A 64 12.81 0.77 9.15
CA GLY A 64 12.33 -0.57 9.51
C GLY A 64 11.18 -1.05 8.61
N ILE A 65 10.21 -0.18 8.31
CA ILE A 65 9.09 -0.50 7.40
C ILE A 65 9.62 -0.80 5.99
N VAL A 66 10.54 0.01 5.46
CA VAL A 66 11.17 -0.22 4.16
C VAL A 66 11.94 -1.54 4.15
N ALA A 67 12.75 -1.81 5.17
CA ALA A 67 13.51 -3.06 5.26
C ALA A 67 12.59 -4.29 5.30
N LEU A 68 11.50 -4.23 6.07
CA LEU A 68 10.51 -5.30 6.16
C LEU A 68 9.80 -5.51 4.82
N SER A 69 9.40 -4.42 4.16
CA SER A 69 8.72 -4.43 2.85
C SER A 69 9.59 -5.05 1.75
N VAL A 70 10.86 -4.64 1.68
CA VAL A 70 11.85 -5.22 0.76
C VAL A 70 12.07 -6.71 1.05
N SER A 71 12.16 -7.07 2.33
CA SER A 71 12.32 -8.48 2.73
C SER A 71 11.10 -9.32 2.35
N ALA A 72 9.89 -8.81 2.56
CA ALA A 72 8.65 -9.47 2.20
C ALA A 72 8.52 -9.63 0.67
N ALA A 73 8.85 -8.60 -0.11
CA ALA A 73 8.86 -8.67 -1.57
C ALA A 73 9.90 -9.68 -2.09
N ALA A 74 11.12 -9.69 -1.52
CA ALA A 74 12.17 -10.64 -1.88
C ALA A 74 11.82 -12.08 -1.52
N LEU A 75 11.24 -12.30 -0.34
CA LEU A 75 10.73 -13.62 0.07
C LEU A 75 9.55 -14.06 -0.80
N GLY A 76 8.65 -13.15 -1.16
CA GLY A 76 7.56 -13.41 -2.11
C GLY A 76 8.10 -13.86 -3.45
N TYR A 77 9.07 -13.13 -4.02
CA TYR A 77 9.71 -13.49 -5.28
C TYR A 77 10.43 -14.85 -5.20
N GLY A 78 11.23 -15.07 -4.16
CA GLY A 78 12.06 -16.27 -4.02
C GLY A 78 11.30 -17.55 -3.65
N LEU A 79 10.26 -17.45 -2.80
CA LEU A 79 9.49 -18.59 -2.34
C LEU A 79 8.29 -18.91 -3.23
N LEU A 80 7.71 -17.91 -3.90
CA LEU A 80 6.52 -18.08 -4.74
C LEU A 80 6.77 -18.10 -6.24
N GLY A 81 8.02 -17.95 -6.70
CA GLY A 81 8.33 -18.01 -8.13
C GLY A 81 7.96 -19.33 -8.81
N ASN A 82 7.86 -20.43 -8.06
CA ASN A 82 7.39 -21.74 -8.52
C ASN A 82 6.05 -22.17 -7.88
N ALA A 83 5.33 -21.27 -7.20
CA ALA A 83 4.05 -21.60 -6.59
C ALA A 83 2.97 -21.83 -7.66
N SER A 84 1.98 -22.67 -7.36
CA SER A 84 0.86 -22.87 -8.27
C SER A 84 0.02 -21.59 -8.42
N PRO A 85 -0.68 -21.40 -9.56
CA PRO A 85 -1.56 -20.25 -9.75
C PRO A 85 -2.59 -20.06 -8.63
N ASP A 86 -3.10 -21.17 -8.07
CA ASP A 86 -4.07 -21.13 -6.97
C ASP A 86 -3.48 -20.54 -5.68
N VAL A 87 -2.22 -20.85 -5.37
CA VAL A 87 -1.52 -20.31 -4.19
C VAL A 87 -1.28 -18.81 -4.36
N VAL A 88 -0.84 -18.40 -5.56
CA VAL A 88 -0.66 -16.98 -5.90
C VAL A 88 -1.99 -16.23 -5.79
N ALA A 89 -3.08 -16.78 -6.33
CA ALA A 89 -4.41 -16.19 -6.26
C ALA A 89 -4.92 -16.06 -4.82
N CYS A 90 -4.71 -17.09 -3.97
CA CYS A 90 -5.05 -17.02 -2.54
C CYS A 90 -4.31 -15.89 -1.81
N ILE A 91 -3.02 -15.72 -2.09
CA ILE A 91 -2.21 -14.67 -1.46
C ILE A 91 -2.62 -13.28 -1.96
N GLN A 92 -2.88 -13.13 -3.26
CA GLN A 92 -3.41 -11.89 -3.82
C GLN A 92 -4.78 -11.54 -3.23
N ALA A 93 -5.67 -12.53 -3.08
CA ALA A 93 -6.98 -12.33 -2.45
C ALA A 93 -6.87 -11.92 -0.98
N PHE A 94 -5.96 -12.55 -0.23
CA PHE A 94 -5.67 -12.17 1.15
C PHE A 94 -5.11 -10.74 1.25
N ALA A 95 -4.18 -10.38 0.34
CA ALA A 95 -3.61 -9.05 0.28
C ALA A 95 -4.68 -7.98 -0.05
N ALA A 96 -5.52 -8.23 -1.06
CA ALA A 96 -6.63 -7.37 -1.42
C ALA A 96 -7.62 -7.19 -0.25
N GLY A 97 -7.95 -8.28 0.46
CA GLY A 97 -8.81 -8.23 1.65
C GLY A 97 -8.21 -7.41 2.80
N SER A 98 -6.89 -7.47 2.98
CA SER A 98 -6.18 -6.68 4.00
C SER A 98 -6.27 -5.18 3.70
N ILE A 99 -6.05 -4.80 2.44
CA ILE A 99 -6.18 -3.41 1.98
C ILE A 99 -7.62 -2.91 2.17
N LEU A 100 -8.63 -3.73 1.83
CA LEU A 100 -10.04 -3.38 2.05
C LEU A 100 -10.36 -3.16 3.52
N ALA A 101 -9.87 -4.03 4.41
CA ALA A 101 -10.07 -3.90 5.85
C ALA A 101 -9.45 -2.60 6.40
N MET A 102 -8.27 -2.22 5.93
CA MET A 102 -7.62 -0.97 6.32
C MET A 102 -8.38 0.26 5.80
N LEU A 103 -8.81 0.23 4.55
CA LEU A 103 -9.65 1.27 3.95
C LEU A 103 -10.91 1.51 4.79
N ALA A 104 -11.61 0.43 5.14
CA ALA A 104 -12.85 0.51 5.90
C ALA A 104 -12.65 0.96 7.36
N ASN A 105 -11.63 0.42 8.04
CA ASN A 105 -11.46 0.63 9.48
C ASN A 105 -10.71 1.92 9.82
N THR A 106 -9.89 2.44 8.89
CA THR A 106 -8.92 3.50 9.19
C THR A 106 -9.03 4.67 8.21
N LEU A 107 -8.83 4.42 6.92
CA LEU A 107 -8.70 5.52 5.96
C LEU A 107 -10.02 6.24 5.68
N MET A 108 -11.12 5.51 5.43
CA MET A 108 -12.42 6.14 5.21
C MET A 108 -12.85 6.96 6.42
N PRO A 109 -12.89 6.43 7.67
CA PRO A 109 -13.28 7.22 8.84
C PRO A 109 -12.44 8.49 9.01
N GLN A 110 -11.12 8.42 8.85
CA GLN A 110 -10.24 9.59 8.97
C GLN A 110 -10.44 10.59 7.84
N ALA A 111 -10.58 10.12 6.60
CA ALA A 111 -10.80 10.97 5.46
C ALA A 111 -12.11 11.75 5.61
N PHE A 112 -13.21 11.07 5.94
CA PHE A 112 -14.50 11.72 6.17
C PHE A 112 -14.49 12.66 7.38
N ALA A 113 -13.76 12.32 8.45
CA ALA A 113 -13.62 13.21 9.61
C ALA A 113 -12.91 14.53 9.28
N ASN A 114 -11.89 14.49 8.40
CA ASN A 114 -11.09 15.66 8.05
C ASN A 114 -11.61 16.44 6.84
N GLY A 115 -12.17 15.77 5.84
CA GLY A 115 -12.58 16.35 4.55
C GLY A 115 -14.09 16.44 4.34
N GLY A 116 -14.90 15.89 5.24
CA GLY A 116 -16.36 15.91 5.14
C GLY A 116 -16.88 15.14 3.93
N ARG A 117 -18.04 15.55 3.41
CA ARG A 117 -18.80 14.80 2.38
C ARG A 117 -18.13 14.80 1.00
N GLU A 118 -17.28 15.79 0.71
CA GLU A 118 -16.55 15.93 -0.55
C GLU A 118 -15.53 14.81 -0.80
N VAL A 119 -15.08 14.15 0.27
CA VAL A 119 -14.17 12.99 0.22
C VAL A 119 -14.71 11.89 -0.68
N GLY A 120 -16.03 11.68 -0.68
CA GLY A 120 -16.67 10.70 -1.56
C GLY A 120 -16.43 10.99 -3.05
N LEU A 121 -16.58 12.26 -3.46
CA LEU A 121 -16.35 12.67 -4.85
C LEU A 121 -14.88 12.50 -5.23
N VAL A 122 -13.95 12.95 -4.38
CA VAL A 122 -12.51 12.82 -4.62
C VAL A 122 -12.09 11.34 -4.70
N THR A 123 -12.68 10.47 -3.88
CA THR A 123 -12.43 9.03 -3.91
C THR A 123 -12.87 8.41 -5.25
N VAL A 124 -14.05 8.79 -5.76
CA VAL A 124 -14.55 8.34 -7.07
C VAL A 124 -13.63 8.83 -8.19
N PHE A 125 -13.24 10.10 -8.18
CA PHE A 125 -12.30 10.64 -9.18
C PHE A 125 -10.95 9.94 -9.15
N GLY A 126 -10.40 9.68 -7.96
CA GLY A 126 -9.16 8.93 -7.81
C GLY A 126 -9.25 7.51 -8.38
N PHE A 127 -10.36 6.81 -8.11
CA PHE A 127 -10.60 5.48 -8.66
C PHE A 127 -10.71 5.48 -10.19
N ILE A 128 -11.46 6.42 -10.77
CA ILE A 128 -11.59 6.56 -12.23
C ILE A 128 -10.22 6.86 -12.86
N LEU A 129 -9.45 7.77 -12.27
CA LEU A 129 -8.11 8.12 -12.76
C LEU A 129 -7.16 6.91 -12.71
N ALA A 130 -7.15 6.18 -11.60
CA ALA A 130 -6.35 4.96 -11.46
C ALA A 130 -6.76 3.90 -12.49
N SER A 131 -8.06 3.70 -12.70
CA SER A 131 -8.57 2.76 -13.71
C SER A 131 -8.20 3.18 -15.12
N ALA A 132 -8.29 4.48 -15.44
CA ALA A 132 -7.89 4.99 -16.75
C ALA A 132 -6.40 4.74 -17.01
N LEU A 133 -5.55 5.06 -16.02
CA LEU A 133 -4.10 4.79 -16.10
C LEU A 133 -3.80 3.30 -16.25
N ALA A 134 -4.53 2.42 -15.56
CA ALA A 134 -4.36 0.98 -15.66
C ALA A 134 -4.72 0.42 -17.04
N THR A 135 -5.67 1.04 -17.75
CA THR A 135 -6.06 0.64 -19.12
C THR A 135 -5.17 1.21 -20.23
N MET A 136 -4.26 2.14 -19.89
CA MET A 136 -3.35 2.80 -20.85
C MET A 136 -1.99 2.10 -20.99
N GLY A 137 -1.77 0.97 -20.32
CA GLY A 137 -0.58 0.11 -20.42
C GLY A 137 -0.95 -1.35 -20.57
#